data_AF-A0A3G1A7C3-F1
#
_entry.id   AF-A0A3G1A7C3-F1
#
_cell.length_a   1.000
_cell.length_b   1.000
_cell.length_c   1.000
_cell.angle_alpha   90.00
_cell.angle_beta   90.00
_cell.angle_gamma   90.00
#
_symmetry.space_group_name_H-M   'P 1'
#
loop_
_entity.id
_entity.type
_entity.pdbx_description
1 polymer ?
#
loop_
_entity_poly.entity_id
_entity_poly.type
_entity_poly.pdbx_seq_one_letter_code
_entity_poly.pdbx_strand_id
1 'polypeptide(L)'
;MDSEYLEEVIHVDSLEDIVKATIDQPSIGLVYALGDNFYTLDSLFSFTRKGRRVVLLASRPGLNRALKELLKDRYIVVKREMKAVTYRSILLYFNTTGRIRFSFSLHRLARFPAVVVAPNTSVKKTIMLMHENNSIAVGIRVRGKISKVLTIVDFLNYSLEKGYCNREILLDDTPVSRVRPIVIRDTRDLASNITDALKRYGAALIQGNEEFLIDESSLRKYLIARISGNML
;
A
#
# COMPACT_ATOMS: atom_id res chain seq x y z
N MET A 1 -21.31 -7.11 -8.62
CA MET A 1 -20.45 -7.13 -7.42
C MET A 1 -20.68 -5.82 -6.70
N ASP A 2 -21.24 -5.90 -5.50
CA ASP A 2 -21.74 -4.75 -4.77
C ASP A 2 -20.66 -3.69 -4.59
N SER A 3 -20.99 -2.48 -5.03
CA SER A 3 -20.17 -1.28 -4.93
C SER A 3 -20.05 -0.85 -3.47
N GLU A 4 -19.26 -1.58 -2.68
CA GLU A 4 -18.93 -1.22 -1.31
C GLU A 4 -17.59 -0.48 -1.27
N TYR A 5 -17.49 0.58 -0.46
CA TYR A 5 -16.21 1.26 -0.16
C TYR A 5 -15.47 0.59 1.01
N LEU A 6 -15.59 -0.73 1.07
CA LEU A 6 -15.06 -1.59 2.12
C LEU A 6 -14.13 -2.61 1.49
N GLU A 7 -13.03 -2.91 2.16
CA GLU A 7 -12.14 -4.02 1.84
C GLU A 7 -12.03 -4.97 3.03
N GLU A 8 -11.72 -6.24 2.79
CA GLU A 8 -11.61 -7.24 3.85
C GLU A 8 -10.49 -6.92 4.84
N VAL A 9 -10.72 -7.21 6.12
CA VAL A 9 -9.68 -7.26 7.15
C VAL A 9 -9.25 -8.71 7.27
N ILE A 10 -7.94 -8.96 7.14
CA ILE A 10 -7.43 -10.33 7.16
C ILE A 10 -7.11 -10.71 8.60
N HIS A 11 -7.65 -11.85 9.02
CA HIS A 11 -7.28 -12.45 10.29
C HIS A 11 -6.01 -13.28 10.13
N VAL A 12 -5.04 -13.05 11.02
CA VAL A 12 -3.76 -13.73 11.03
C VAL A 12 -3.36 -14.02 12.48
N ASP A 13 -2.70 -15.16 12.70
CA ASP A 13 -2.22 -15.54 14.04
C ASP A 13 -0.77 -15.13 14.26
N SER A 14 -0.03 -14.83 13.18
CA SER A 14 1.36 -14.37 13.24
C SER A 14 1.77 -13.48 12.05
N LEU A 15 2.99 -12.94 12.09
CA LEU A 15 3.56 -12.18 10.97
C LEU A 15 3.85 -13.07 9.75
N GLU A 16 4.22 -14.33 9.99
CA GLU A 16 4.42 -15.35 8.95
C GLU A 16 3.13 -15.61 8.18
N ASP A 17 1.99 -15.60 8.87
CA ASP A 17 0.69 -15.80 8.22
C ASP A 17 0.29 -14.62 7.34
N ILE A 18 0.74 -13.40 7.65
CA ILE A 18 0.60 -12.25 6.74
C ILE A 18 1.31 -12.53 5.41
N VAL A 19 2.54 -13.04 5.47
CA VAL A 19 3.33 -13.35 4.27
C VAL A 19 2.66 -14.45 3.46
N LYS A 20 2.28 -15.56 4.10
CA LYS A 20 1.59 -16.68 3.44
C LYS A 20 0.31 -16.24 2.77
N ALA A 21 -0.56 -15.56 3.53
CA ALA A 21 -1.82 -15.08 3.01
C ALA A 21 -1.56 -14.21 1.78
N THR A 22 -0.67 -13.21 1.87
CA THR A 22 -0.37 -12.30 0.75
C THR A 22 0.19 -13.01 -0.49
N ILE A 23 0.97 -14.08 -0.32
CA ILE A 23 1.45 -14.91 -1.44
C ILE A 23 0.28 -15.60 -2.14
N ASP A 24 -0.64 -16.18 -1.38
CA ASP A 24 -1.78 -16.93 -1.90
C ASP A 24 -2.82 -16.01 -2.56
N GLN A 25 -2.97 -14.80 -2.01
CA GLN A 25 -3.88 -13.78 -2.52
C GLN A 25 -3.19 -12.41 -2.49
N PRO A 26 -2.53 -11.97 -3.58
CA PRO A 26 -1.75 -10.73 -3.62
C PRO A 26 -2.58 -9.43 -3.53
N SER A 27 -3.84 -9.48 -3.07
CA SER A 27 -4.78 -8.35 -2.99
C SER A 27 -5.38 -8.15 -1.59
N ILE A 28 -4.74 -8.71 -0.56
CA ILE A 28 -5.46 -9.32 0.57
C ILE A 28 -6.18 -8.36 1.50
N GLY A 29 -5.84 -7.08 1.46
CA GLY A 29 -6.34 -6.06 2.39
C GLY A 29 -5.17 -5.24 2.91
N LEU A 30 -5.44 -4.02 3.36
CA LEU A 30 -4.44 -3.14 3.97
C LEU A 30 -4.48 -3.17 5.50
N VAL A 31 -5.42 -3.91 6.08
CA VAL A 31 -5.63 -4.01 7.53
C VAL A 31 -5.68 -5.47 7.95
N TYR A 32 -4.92 -5.79 8.98
CA TYR A 32 -4.78 -7.12 9.55
C TYR A 32 -5.31 -7.12 11.00
N ALA A 33 -5.97 -8.19 11.39
CA ALA A 33 -6.35 -8.47 12.77
C ALA A 33 -5.44 -9.57 13.33
N LEU A 34 -4.69 -9.24 14.39
CA LEU A 34 -3.80 -10.15 15.12
C LEU A 34 -4.29 -10.22 16.57
N GLY A 35 -4.97 -11.30 16.92
CA GLY A 35 -5.79 -11.37 18.13
C GLY A 35 -6.86 -10.28 18.14
N ASP A 36 -6.95 -9.51 19.24
CA ASP A 36 -7.87 -8.37 19.37
C ASP A 36 -7.35 -7.05 18.79
N ASN A 37 -6.12 -7.04 18.27
CA ASN A 37 -5.46 -5.83 17.77
C ASN A 37 -5.57 -5.72 16.25
N PHE A 38 -5.60 -4.48 15.76
CA PHE A 38 -5.67 -4.17 14.34
C PHE A 38 -4.45 -3.36 13.89
N TYR A 39 -3.84 -3.80 12.80
CA TYR A 39 -2.61 -3.24 12.26
C TYR A 39 -2.80 -2.90 10.79
N THR A 40 -2.26 -1.78 10.34
CA THR A 40 -2.20 -1.46 8.91
C THR A 40 -0.94 -2.07 8.30
N LEU A 41 -0.96 -2.36 6.99
CA LEU A 41 0.21 -2.95 6.32
C LEU A 41 1.46 -2.08 6.46
N ASP A 42 1.31 -0.76 6.36
CA ASP A 42 2.41 0.21 6.57
C ASP A 42 3.01 0.16 7.97
N SER A 43 2.28 -0.42 8.94
CA SER A 43 2.69 -0.47 10.33
C SER A 43 3.57 -1.68 10.70
N LEU A 44 3.73 -2.66 9.80
CA LEU A 44 4.47 -3.90 10.10
C LEU A 44 5.96 -3.66 10.44
N PHE A 45 6.53 -2.60 9.87
CA PHE A 45 7.87 -2.11 10.23
C PHE A 45 7.85 -0.80 11.03
N SER A 46 6.71 -0.39 11.60
CA SER A 46 6.62 0.91 12.27
C SER A 46 7.56 0.98 13.47
N PHE A 47 8.52 1.89 13.39
CA PHE A 47 9.59 2.12 14.38
C PHE A 47 9.10 2.83 15.64
N THR A 48 7.92 3.43 15.55
CA THR A 48 7.17 3.96 16.68
C THR A 48 5.85 3.22 16.71
N ARG A 49 5.20 3.03 17.86
CA ARG A 49 3.89 2.34 17.98
C ARG A 49 2.72 3.06 17.27
N LYS A 50 2.97 3.81 16.20
CA LYS A 50 2.04 4.68 15.51
C LYS A 50 2.13 4.43 14.00
N GLY A 51 1.83 3.21 13.58
CA GLY A 51 1.17 3.03 12.29
C GLY A 51 -0.11 3.87 12.21
N ARG A 52 -0.73 3.94 11.04
CA ARG A 52 -2.03 4.63 10.90
C ARG A 52 -3.01 4.10 11.95
N ARG A 53 -3.67 5.02 12.64
CA ARG A 53 -4.61 4.63 13.69
C ARG A 53 -5.82 3.96 13.08
N VAL A 54 -6.20 2.83 13.65
CA VAL A 54 -7.44 2.13 13.33
C VAL A 54 -8.52 2.56 14.32
N VAL A 55 -9.64 3.03 13.80
CA VAL A 55 -10.85 3.37 14.58
C VAL A 55 -11.86 2.23 14.43
N LEU A 56 -12.33 1.69 15.54
CA LEU A 56 -13.33 0.63 15.54
C LEU A 56 -14.73 1.24 15.57
N LEU A 57 -15.59 0.82 14.64
CA LEU A 57 -17.02 1.15 14.65
C LEU A 57 -17.85 -0.12 14.70
N ALA A 58 -19.00 -0.03 15.39
CA ALA A 58 -19.96 -1.14 15.48
C ALA A 58 -20.79 -1.32 14.20
N SER A 59 -20.91 -0.27 13.38
CA SER A 59 -21.70 -0.25 12.15
C SER A 59 -21.00 0.53 11.04
N ARG A 60 -21.40 0.27 9.79
CA ARG A 60 -20.88 0.95 8.61
C ARG A 60 -21.08 2.47 8.72
N PRO A 61 -20.01 3.28 8.69
CA PRO A 61 -20.14 4.72 8.68
C PRO A 61 -20.65 5.18 7.31
N GLY A 62 -21.52 6.18 7.23
CA GLY A 62 -21.82 6.81 5.94
C GLY A 62 -20.57 7.43 5.29
N LEU A 63 -20.56 7.55 3.96
CA LEU A 63 -19.41 7.99 3.15
C LEU A 63 -18.78 9.30 3.66
N ASN A 64 -19.57 10.30 4.04
CA ASN A 64 -19.05 11.57 4.56
C ASN A 64 -18.30 11.40 5.89
N ARG A 65 -18.75 10.49 6.76
CA ARG A 65 -18.06 10.17 8.02
C ARG A 65 -16.77 9.40 7.75
N ALA A 66 -16.82 8.44 6.82
CA ALA A 66 -15.64 7.70 6.35
C ALA A 66 -14.56 8.65 5.83
N LEU A 67 -14.90 9.57 4.93
CA LEU A 67 -13.98 10.56 4.38
C LEU A 67 -13.38 11.46 5.48
N LYS A 68 -14.20 11.91 6.44
CA LYS A 68 -13.71 12.75 7.56
C LYS A 68 -12.67 12.05 8.43
N GLU A 69 -12.81 10.76 8.70
CA GLU A 69 -11.81 10.02 9.47
C GLU A 69 -10.57 9.71 8.63
N LEU A 70 -10.73 9.37 7.34
CA LEU A 70 -9.58 9.21 6.44
C LEU A 70 -8.78 10.50 6.30
N LEU A 71 -9.41 11.68 6.25
CA LEU A 71 -8.68 12.96 6.24
C LEU A 71 -7.87 13.21 7.52
N LYS A 72 -8.19 12.52 8.62
CA LYS A 72 -7.40 12.53 9.87
C LYS A 72 -6.33 11.42 9.90
N ASP A 73 -6.08 10.77 8.77
CA ASP A 73 -5.14 9.64 8.60
C ASP A 73 -5.51 8.43 9.45
N ARG A 74 -6.81 8.12 9.50
CA ARG A 74 -7.36 7.01 10.29
C ARG A 74 -8.13 6.07 9.40
N TYR A 75 -7.79 4.79 9.47
CA TYR A 75 -8.61 3.74 8.88
C TYR A 75 -9.75 3.39 9.83
N ILE A 76 -10.84 2.90 9.27
CA ILE A 76 -11.99 2.47 10.06
C ILE A 76 -12.15 0.96 9.88
N VAL A 77 -12.29 0.22 10.97
CA VAL A 77 -12.73 -1.17 10.92
C VAL A 77 -14.16 -1.27 11.44
N VAL A 78 -15.04 -1.88 10.65
CA VAL A 78 -16.40 -2.22 11.03
C VAL A 78 -16.36 -3.59 11.70
N LYS A 79 -16.31 -3.61 13.04
CA LYS A 79 -15.94 -4.81 13.83
C LYS A 79 -16.82 -6.03 13.55
N ARG A 80 -18.13 -5.83 13.35
CA ARG A 80 -19.08 -6.93 13.11
C ARG A 80 -18.93 -7.59 11.74
N GLU A 81 -18.33 -6.89 10.80
CA GLU A 81 -18.22 -7.33 9.42
C GLU A 81 -16.80 -7.72 9.04
N MET A 82 -15.82 -7.40 9.89
CA MET A 82 -14.40 -7.55 9.61
C MET A 82 -14.00 -6.92 8.28
N LYS A 83 -14.54 -5.71 8.02
CA LYS A 83 -14.20 -4.89 6.86
C LYS A 83 -13.59 -3.57 7.26
N ALA A 84 -12.68 -3.07 6.43
CA ALA A 84 -12.00 -1.80 6.61
C ALA A 84 -12.41 -0.77 5.55
N VAL A 85 -12.52 0.48 5.98
CA VAL A 85 -12.51 1.64 5.10
C VAL A 85 -11.08 2.17 5.03
N THR A 86 -10.52 2.18 3.82
CA THR A 86 -9.17 2.67 3.52
C THR A 86 -9.24 3.72 2.39
N TYR A 87 -8.13 4.41 2.10
CA TYR A 87 -8.08 5.28 0.93
C TYR A 87 -8.29 4.49 -0.37
N ARG A 88 -7.71 3.29 -0.43
CA ARG A 88 -7.85 2.38 -1.57
C ARG A 88 -9.30 1.97 -1.80
N SER A 89 -10.01 1.50 -0.76
CA SER A 89 -11.39 1.04 -0.89
C SER A 89 -12.33 2.18 -1.34
N ILE A 90 -12.16 3.39 -0.80
CA ILE A 90 -12.95 4.57 -1.19
C ILE A 90 -12.69 4.99 -2.63
N LEU A 91 -11.44 5.02 -3.05
CA LEU A 91 -11.10 5.45 -4.41
C LEU A 91 -11.49 4.39 -5.45
N LEU A 92 -11.34 3.10 -5.15
CA LEU A 92 -11.87 2.02 -5.98
C LEU A 92 -13.39 2.11 -6.09
N TYR A 93 -14.10 2.38 -4.98
CA TYR A 93 -15.53 2.65 -5.01
C TYR A 93 -15.86 3.82 -5.92
N PHE A 94 -15.19 4.96 -5.79
CA PHE A 94 -15.39 6.10 -6.71
C PHE A 94 -15.09 5.79 -8.16
N ASN A 95 -14.09 4.95 -8.42
CA ASN A 95 -13.77 4.48 -9.77
C ASN A 95 -14.91 3.62 -10.34
N THR A 96 -15.43 2.66 -9.56
CA THR A 96 -16.53 1.79 -9.98
C THR A 96 -17.86 2.53 -10.17
N THR A 97 -18.16 3.53 -9.33
CA THR A 97 -19.38 4.35 -9.47
C THR A 97 -19.23 5.51 -10.45
N GLY A 98 -18.10 5.60 -11.16
CA GLY A 98 -17.85 6.65 -12.15
C GLY A 98 -17.65 8.07 -11.59
N ARG A 99 -17.51 8.23 -10.27
CA ARG A 99 -17.25 9.53 -9.61
C ARG A 99 -15.81 10.00 -9.80
N ILE A 100 -14.89 9.05 -9.94
CA ILE A 100 -13.52 9.25 -10.39
C ILE A 100 -13.29 8.26 -11.53
N ARG A 101 -12.44 8.59 -12.50
CA ARG A 101 -11.96 7.64 -13.49
C ARG A 101 -10.45 7.69 -13.49
N PHE A 102 -9.81 6.63 -13.01
CA PHE A 102 -8.35 6.62 -12.86
C PHE A 102 -7.61 6.74 -14.19
N SER A 103 -8.14 6.13 -15.25
CA SER A 103 -7.61 6.26 -16.61
C SER A 103 -7.47 7.72 -17.05
N PHE A 104 -8.44 8.58 -16.73
CA PHE A 104 -8.39 10.01 -17.06
C PHE A 104 -7.65 10.86 -16.02
N SER A 105 -7.39 10.30 -14.83
CA SER A 105 -6.71 10.99 -13.72
C SER A 105 -5.24 10.64 -13.61
N LEU A 106 -4.69 9.84 -14.54
CA LEU A 106 -3.32 9.34 -14.52
C LEU A 106 -2.31 10.47 -14.32
N HIS A 107 -2.44 11.55 -15.08
CA HIS A 107 -1.56 12.72 -15.00
C HIS A 107 -1.59 13.42 -13.63
N ARG A 108 -2.71 13.34 -12.91
CA ARG A 108 -2.84 13.90 -11.55
C ARG A 108 -2.28 12.97 -10.51
N LEU A 109 -2.49 11.65 -10.68
CA LEU A 109 -1.90 10.63 -9.83
C LEU A 109 -0.36 10.62 -9.93
N ALA A 110 0.17 10.83 -11.13
CA ALA A 110 1.62 10.88 -11.38
C ALA A 110 2.34 12.02 -10.64
N ARG A 111 1.62 13.08 -10.23
CA ARG A 111 2.17 14.14 -9.36
C ARG A 111 2.45 13.66 -7.94
N PHE A 112 1.95 12.49 -7.55
CA PHE A 112 2.11 11.90 -6.22
C PHE A 112 2.75 10.51 -6.28
N PRO A 113 3.94 10.35 -6.89
CA PRO A 113 4.55 9.04 -7.04
C PRO A 113 4.92 8.42 -5.68
N ALA A 114 4.89 7.10 -5.63
CA ALA A 114 5.49 6.30 -4.57
C ALA A 114 7.02 6.33 -4.68
N VAL A 115 7.70 5.79 -3.66
CA VAL A 115 9.16 5.84 -3.58
C VAL A 115 9.80 4.99 -4.67
N VAL A 116 10.89 5.50 -5.26
CA VAL A 116 11.73 4.77 -6.20
C VAL A 116 13.19 4.92 -5.81
N VAL A 117 13.95 3.83 -5.83
CA VAL A 117 15.35 3.78 -5.39
C VAL A 117 16.25 3.13 -6.43
N ALA A 118 17.56 3.39 -6.31
CA ALA A 118 18.58 2.73 -7.12
C ALA A 118 18.84 1.28 -6.63
N PRO A 119 19.30 0.36 -7.48
CA PRO A 119 19.43 -1.08 -7.14
C PRO A 119 20.46 -1.38 -6.05
N ASN A 120 21.43 -0.49 -5.86
CA ASN A 120 22.48 -0.57 -4.85
C ASN A 120 22.11 0.11 -3.53
N THR A 121 20.91 0.70 -3.41
CA THR A 121 20.40 1.23 -2.15
C THR A 121 20.28 0.09 -1.14
N SER A 122 20.68 0.29 0.11
CA SER A 122 20.57 -0.75 1.14
C SER A 122 19.11 -1.04 1.52
N VAL A 123 18.87 -2.25 2.03
CA VAL A 123 17.57 -2.66 2.61
C VAL A 123 17.13 -1.68 3.68
N LYS A 124 18.01 -1.38 4.65
CA LYS A 124 17.77 -0.35 5.68
C LYS A 124 17.26 0.96 5.09
N LYS A 125 18.04 1.56 4.19
CA LYS A 125 17.75 2.89 3.64
C LYS A 125 16.43 2.87 2.86
N THR A 126 16.13 1.77 2.20
CA THR A 126 14.90 1.60 1.43
C THR A 126 13.68 1.51 2.33
N ILE A 127 13.72 0.69 3.38
CA ILE A 127 12.61 0.60 4.35
C ILE A 127 12.40 1.95 5.05
N MET A 128 13.48 2.66 5.42
CA MET A 128 13.38 3.99 6.00
C MET A 128 12.69 4.99 5.05
N LEU A 129 13.08 5.02 3.77
CA LEU A 129 12.45 5.89 2.78
C LEU A 129 10.98 5.56 2.57
N MET A 130 10.62 4.27 2.54
CA MET A 130 9.21 3.84 2.47
C MET A 130 8.42 4.36 3.68
N HIS A 131 8.96 4.20 4.89
CA HIS A 131 8.33 4.67 6.12
C HIS A 131 8.15 6.19 6.13
N GLU A 132 9.20 6.97 5.81
CA GLU A 132 9.15 8.44 5.73
C GLU A 132 8.09 8.95 4.75
N ASN A 133 7.80 8.18 3.70
CA ASN A 133 6.82 8.52 2.68
C ASN A 133 5.44 7.88 2.90
N ASN A 134 5.26 7.11 3.98
CA ASN A 134 4.08 6.26 4.23
C ASN A 134 3.74 5.32 3.06
N SER A 135 4.78 4.86 2.36
CA SER A 135 4.70 4.00 1.18
C SER A 135 4.67 2.54 1.61
N ILE A 136 3.86 1.74 0.92
CA ILE A 136 3.78 0.28 1.11
C ILE A 136 4.52 -0.48 0.01
N ALA A 137 4.92 0.20 -1.06
CA ALA A 137 5.73 -0.33 -2.14
C ALA A 137 6.84 0.63 -2.55
N VAL A 138 7.90 0.09 -3.13
CA VAL A 138 9.04 0.82 -3.67
C VAL A 138 9.44 0.26 -5.02
N GLY A 139 9.71 1.15 -5.98
CA GLY A 139 10.24 0.78 -7.28
C GLY A 139 11.76 0.72 -7.27
N ILE A 140 12.36 -0.29 -7.89
CA ILE A 140 13.81 -0.34 -8.13
C ILE A 140 14.06 0.05 -9.58
N ARG A 141 14.73 1.19 -9.76
CA ARG A 141 14.95 1.78 -11.08
C ARG A 141 16.32 1.40 -11.65
N VAL A 142 16.32 0.92 -12.89
CA VAL A 142 17.51 0.60 -13.68
C VAL A 142 17.37 1.28 -15.03
N ARG A 143 18.36 2.11 -15.41
CA ARG A 143 18.38 2.80 -16.72
C ARG A 143 17.06 3.51 -17.06
N GLY A 144 16.50 4.23 -16.08
CA GLY A 144 15.27 4.99 -16.23
C GLY A 144 13.96 4.18 -16.10
N LYS A 145 14.02 2.84 -16.00
CA LYS A 145 12.83 1.97 -15.91
C LYS A 145 12.70 1.28 -14.55
N ILE A 146 11.47 1.04 -14.10
CA ILE A 146 11.17 0.26 -12.90
C ILE A 146 11.33 -1.23 -13.23
N SER A 147 12.50 -1.75 -12.87
CA SER A 147 12.86 -3.15 -13.13
C SER A 147 12.21 -4.15 -12.18
N LYS A 148 11.85 -3.69 -10.98
CA LYS A 148 11.32 -4.50 -9.89
C LYS A 148 10.50 -3.62 -8.96
N VAL A 149 9.42 -4.15 -8.39
CA VAL A 149 8.68 -3.51 -7.30
C VAL A 149 8.79 -4.42 -6.08
N LEU A 150 9.15 -3.83 -4.94
CA LEU A 150 9.15 -4.51 -3.65
C LEU A 150 8.11 -3.85 -2.75
N THR A 151 7.39 -4.65 -2.00
CA THR A 151 6.36 -4.26 -1.03
C THR A 151 6.90 -4.48 0.38
N ILE A 152 6.19 -3.94 1.38
CA ILE A 152 6.47 -4.22 2.79
C ILE A 152 6.48 -5.73 3.07
N VAL A 153 5.61 -6.50 2.43
CA VAL A 153 5.55 -7.96 2.63
C VAL A 153 6.78 -8.66 2.04
N ASP A 154 7.33 -8.16 0.94
CA ASP A 154 8.59 -8.71 0.37
C ASP A 154 9.76 -8.53 1.34
N PHE A 155 9.83 -7.38 2.03
CA PHE A 155 10.84 -7.14 3.07
C PHE A 155 10.57 -7.96 4.34
N LEU A 156 9.31 -8.21 4.69
CA LEU A 156 8.96 -9.06 5.84
C LEU A 156 9.40 -10.50 5.59
N ASN A 157 9.09 -11.04 4.40
CA ASN A 157 9.57 -12.36 4.00
C ASN A 157 11.10 -12.43 4.00
N TYR A 158 11.77 -11.41 3.45
CA TYR A 158 13.23 -11.33 3.48
C TYR A 158 13.79 -11.34 4.91
N SER A 159 13.16 -10.62 5.85
CA SER A 159 13.52 -10.64 7.27
C SER A 159 13.42 -12.05 7.86
N LEU A 160 12.30 -12.72 7.60
CA LEU A 160 12.03 -14.08 8.08
C LEU A 160 13.02 -15.10 7.52
N GLU A 161 13.31 -15.05 6.22
CA GLU A 161 14.29 -15.93 5.56
C GLU A 161 15.71 -15.75 6.13
N LYS A 162 16.03 -14.55 6.62
CA LYS A 162 17.31 -14.23 7.25
C LYS A 162 17.33 -14.49 8.76
N GLY A 163 16.19 -14.80 9.37
CA GLY A 163 16.05 -14.89 10.82
C GLY A 163 16.23 -13.55 11.53
N TYR A 164 16.01 -12.43 10.83
CA TYR A 164 16.14 -11.08 11.38
C TYR A 164 14.87 -10.65 12.11
N CYS A 165 15.05 -10.02 13.27
CA CYS A 165 14.02 -9.21 13.90
C CYS A 165 13.91 -7.82 13.23
N ASN A 166 12.85 -7.08 13.58
CA ASN A 166 12.62 -5.73 13.05
C ASN A 166 13.80 -4.76 13.26
N ARG A 167 14.64 -4.97 14.29
CA ARG A 167 15.82 -4.10 14.51
C ARG A 167 16.99 -4.46 13.60
N GLU A 168 17.17 -5.74 13.30
CA GLU A 168 18.31 -6.25 12.53
C GLU A 168 18.18 -5.95 11.04
N ILE A 169 16.97 -6.04 10.48
CA ILE A 169 16.73 -5.65 9.08
C ILE A 169 17.05 -4.17 8.82
N LEU A 170 17.03 -3.33 9.85
CA LEU A 170 17.40 -1.90 9.77
C LEU A 170 18.89 -1.65 9.94
N LEU A 171 19.67 -2.70 10.12
CA LEU A 171 21.13 -2.65 10.06
C LEU A 171 21.64 -3.35 8.80
N ASP A 172 20.73 -3.86 7.95
CA ASP A 172 21.10 -4.59 6.75
C ASP A 172 21.50 -3.64 5.60
N ASP A 173 22.79 -3.68 5.30
CA ASP A 173 23.41 -2.96 4.19
C ASP A 173 23.33 -3.72 2.84
N THR A 174 22.67 -4.89 2.82
CA THR A 174 22.42 -5.64 1.59
C THR A 174 21.73 -4.76 0.55
N PRO A 175 22.23 -4.73 -0.71
CA PRO A 175 21.56 -4.04 -1.80
C PRO A 175 20.15 -4.57 -2.05
N VAL A 176 19.15 -3.69 -2.20
CA VAL A 176 17.75 -4.09 -2.47
C VAL A 176 17.55 -4.85 -3.77
N SER A 177 18.47 -4.72 -4.73
CA SER A 177 18.51 -5.58 -5.91
C SER A 177 18.54 -7.07 -5.58
N ARG A 178 19.08 -7.47 -4.42
CA ARG A 178 19.15 -8.87 -3.95
C ARG A 178 17.88 -9.38 -3.29
N VAL A 179 16.96 -8.50 -2.89
CA VAL A 179 15.66 -8.91 -2.35
C VAL A 179 14.76 -9.38 -3.49
N ARG A 180 14.09 -10.53 -3.30
CA ARG A 180 13.22 -11.14 -4.32
C ARG A 180 11.78 -10.66 -4.14
N PRO A 181 11.09 -10.23 -5.21
CA PRO A 181 9.67 -9.92 -5.13
C PRO A 181 8.86 -11.23 -5.10
N ILE A 182 8.09 -11.43 -4.04
CA ILE A 182 7.18 -12.56 -3.88
C ILE A 182 5.72 -12.15 -4.15
N VAL A 183 5.38 -10.88 -3.88
CA VAL A 183 4.03 -10.33 -4.06
C VAL A 183 3.81 -9.85 -5.50
N ILE A 184 4.63 -8.90 -5.96
CA ILE A 184 4.55 -8.34 -7.31
C ILE A 184 5.60 -9.02 -8.19
N ARG A 185 5.26 -10.20 -8.73
CA ARG A 185 6.19 -11.06 -9.47
C ARG A 185 6.51 -10.56 -10.89
N ASP A 186 5.53 -10.03 -11.61
CA ASP A 186 5.72 -9.41 -12.93
C ASP A 186 5.17 -7.98 -12.92
N THR A 187 6.01 -7.01 -13.27
CA THR A 187 5.63 -5.59 -13.33
C THR A 187 4.78 -5.29 -14.57
N ARG A 188 4.84 -6.11 -15.63
CA ARG A 188 4.05 -5.93 -16.85
C ARG A 188 2.56 -6.14 -16.61
N ASP A 189 2.21 -7.05 -15.71
CA ASP A 189 0.81 -7.26 -15.28
C ASP A 189 0.20 -5.96 -14.74
N LEU A 190 1.01 -5.12 -14.08
CA LEU A 190 0.55 -3.87 -13.48
C LEU A 190 0.19 -2.79 -14.51
N ALA A 191 0.81 -2.83 -15.70
CA ALA A 191 0.60 -1.84 -16.75
C ALA A 191 -0.72 -2.04 -17.51
N SER A 192 -1.31 -3.24 -17.44
CA SER A 192 -2.49 -3.62 -18.25
C SER A 192 -3.82 -3.10 -17.70
N ASN A 193 -3.97 -3.03 -16.37
CA ASN A 193 -5.18 -2.49 -15.72
C ASN A 193 -4.85 -1.82 -14.37
N ILE A 194 -4.85 -0.48 -14.35
CA ILE A 194 -4.57 0.32 -13.15
C ILE A 194 -5.49 -0.05 -11.97
N THR A 195 -6.75 -0.42 -12.23
CA THR A 195 -7.71 -0.73 -11.16
C THR A 195 -7.32 -2.02 -10.44
N ASP A 196 -6.93 -3.05 -11.20
CA ASP A 196 -6.51 -4.33 -10.63
C ASP A 196 -5.12 -4.25 -10.02
N ALA A 197 -4.22 -3.49 -10.64
CA ALA A 197 -2.89 -3.22 -10.10
C ALA A 197 -2.96 -2.51 -8.73
N LEU A 198 -3.83 -1.51 -8.58
CA LEU A 198 -4.05 -0.83 -7.31
C LEU A 198 -4.60 -1.73 -6.19
N LYS A 199 -5.26 -2.85 -6.53
CA LYS A 199 -5.66 -3.86 -5.54
C LYS A 199 -4.46 -4.65 -5.00
N ARG A 200 -3.35 -4.74 -5.74
CA ARG A 200 -2.16 -5.54 -5.41
C ARG A 200 -1.03 -4.80 -4.68
N TYR A 201 -1.33 -3.66 -4.04
CA TYR A 201 -0.39 -2.76 -3.33
C TYR A 201 0.35 -1.74 -4.18
N GLY A 202 0.34 -1.83 -5.51
CA GLY A 202 0.89 -0.75 -6.35
C GLY A 202 0.80 -1.02 -7.84
N ALA A 203 1.03 0.03 -8.64
CA ALA A 203 1.05 -0.03 -10.10
C ALA A 203 2.25 0.76 -10.66
N ALA A 204 3.10 0.11 -11.45
CA ALA A 204 4.08 0.80 -12.28
C ALA A 204 3.38 1.31 -13.55
N LEU A 205 3.53 2.60 -13.84
CA LEU A 205 2.80 3.29 -14.88
C LEU A 205 3.74 4.16 -15.69
N ILE A 206 3.39 4.37 -16.95
CA ILE A 206 4.14 5.21 -17.88
C ILE A 206 3.29 6.42 -18.23
N GLN A 207 3.86 7.61 -18.11
CA GLN A 207 3.27 8.85 -18.64
C GLN A 207 4.32 9.61 -19.43
N GLY A 208 4.05 9.83 -20.72
CA GLY A 208 5.08 10.33 -21.64
C GLY A 208 6.24 9.35 -21.71
N ASN A 209 7.45 9.84 -21.38
CA ASN A 209 8.67 9.04 -21.34
C ASN A 209 9.11 8.64 -19.92
N GLU A 210 8.29 8.96 -18.91
CA GLU A 210 8.62 8.70 -17.51
C GLU A 210 7.82 7.53 -16.94
N GLU A 211 8.50 6.67 -16.19
CA GLU A 211 7.89 5.56 -15.46
C GLU A 211 7.87 5.87 -13.97
N PHE A 212 6.70 5.80 -13.36
CA PHE A 212 6.49 6.06 -11.94
C PHE A 212 5.72 4.92 -11.28
N LEU A 213 5.92 4.76 -9.98
CA LEU A 213 5.15 3.83 -9.17
C LEU A 213 4.03 4.60 -8.48
N ILE A 214 2.83 4.03 -8.44
CA ILE A 214 1.78 4.46 -7.51
C ILE A 214 1.49 3.33 -6.52
N ASP A 215 1.20 3.71 -5.29
CA ASP A 215 0.75 2.80 -4.25
C ASP A 215 -0.37 3.46 -3.41
N GLU A 216 -0.69 2.88 -2.26
CA GLU A 216 -1.67 3.45 -1.34
C GLU A 216 -1.31 4.88 -0.89
N SER A 217 -0.03 5.21 -0.72
CA SER A 217 0.41 6.55 -0.33
C SER A 217 0.11 7.59 -1.41
N SER A 218 0.29 7.21 -2.68
CA SER A 218 -0.07 8.02 -3.85
C SER A 218 -1.58 8.30 -3.87
N LEU A 219 -2.37 7.26 -3.65
CA LEU A 219 -3.84 7.33 -3.60
C LEU A 219 -4.32 8.25 -2.48
N ARG A 220 -3.73 8.14 -1.28
CA ARG A 220 -3.99 9.03 -0.14
C ARG A 220 -3.72 10.48 -0.49
N LYS A 221 -2.51 10.79 -0.98
CA LYS A 221 -2.12 12.16 -1.37
C LYS A 221 -3.08 12.73 -2.41
N TYR A 222 -3.46 11.92 -3.39
CA TYR A 222 -4.42 12.29 -4.42
C TYR A 222 -5.82 12.57 -3.85
N LEU A 223 -6.35 11.70 -2.98
CA LEU A 223 -7.68 11.91 -2.39
C LEU A 223 -7.71 13.18 -1.54
N ILE A 224 -6.68 13.41 -0.72
CA ILE A 224 -6.57 14.62 0.10
C ILE A 224 -6.54 15.86 -0.79
N ALA A 225 -5.67 15.89 -1.80
CA ALA A 225 -5.59 17.03 -2.73
C ALA A 225 -6.94 17.30 -3.43
N ARG A 226 -7.66 16.24 -3.80
CA ARG A 226 -8.97 16.33 -4.45
C ARG A 226 -10.07 16.87 -3.54
N ILE A 227 -10.08 16.48 -2.26
CA ILE A 227 -11.10 16.95 -1.30
C ILE A 227 -10.78 18.36 -0.79
N SER A 228 -9.51 18.69 -0.59
CA SER A 228 -9.07 20.00 -0.11
C SER A 228 -9.14 21.11 -1.18
N GLY A 229 -9.52 20.79 -2.43
CA GLY A 229 -9.61 21.77 -3.52
C GLY A 229 -8.24 22.21 -4.09
N ASN A 230 -7.14 21.61 -3.63
CA ASN A 230 -5.77 21.94 -4.03
C ASN A 230 -5.35 21.36 -5.40
N MET A 231 -6.31 21.00 -6.26
CA MET A 231 -6.03 20.57 -7.63
C MET A 231 -5.96 21.79 -8.55
N LEU A 232 -4.89 22.58 -8.42
CA LEU A 232 -4.43 23.51 -9.44
C LEU A 232 -3.39 22.82 -10.35
#